data_AF-D7TAP2-F1
#
_entry.id   AF-D7TAP2-F1
#
_cell.length_a   1.000
_cell.length_b   1.000
_cell.length_c   1.000
_cell.angle_alpha   90.00
_cell.angle_beta   90.00
_cell.angle_gamma   90.00
#
_symmetry.space_group_name_H-M   'P 1'
#
loop_
_entity.id
_entity.type
_entity.pdbx_description
1 polymer ?
#
loop_
_entity_poly.entity_id
_entity_poly.type
_entity_poly.pdbx_seq_one_letter_code
_entity_poly.pdbx_strand_id
1 'polypeptide(L)'
;MVIATGRSSWHVKNIAQALIYKAKQKQKGAQRILLPSVEGQEGGKWVIIDSGTVIVHALDEKARAYYNLESLWTTETSPNEPSSQELKNAFVKIRRKNNSKKSVQTSS
;
A
#
# COMPACT_ATOMS: atom_id res chain seq x y z
N MET A 1 0.97 8.59 -6.93
CA MET A 1 1.74 7.33 -7.08
C MET A 1 1.01 6.41 -8.04
N VAL A 2 1.72 5.65 -8.87
CA VAL A 2 1.14 4.66 -9.80
C VAL A 2 1.70 3.28 -9.48
N ILE A 3 0.86 2.24 -9.51
CA ILE A 3 1.27 0.85 -9.30
C ILE A 3 0.91 0.04 -10.54
N ALA A 4 1.90 -0.62 -11.14
CA ALA A 4 1.75 -1.50 -12.29
C ALA A 4 2.11 -2.93 -11.91
N THR A 5 1.38 -3.91 -12.44
CA THR A 5 1.66 -5.33 -12.23
C THR A 5 2.21 -5.96 -13.50
N GLY A 6 3.33 -6.69 -13.39
CA GLY A 6 3.84 -7.58 -14.41
C GLY A 6 3.59 -9.04 -14.04
N ARG A 7 3.45 -9.88 -15.07
CA ARG A 7 3.22 -11.34 -14.93
C ARG A 7 4.52 -12.15 -14.78
N SER A 8 5.66 -11.50 -14.99
CA SER A 8 6.99 -12.11 -14.92
C SER A 8 8.04 -11.02 -14.73
N SER A 9 9.23 -11.41 -14.27
CA SER A 9 10.35 -10.48 -14.11
C SER A 9 10.71 -9.77 -15.42
N TRP A 10 10.65 -10.48 -16.55
CA TRP A 10 10.84 -9.88 -17.88
C TRP A 10 9.74 -8.88 -18.23
N HIS A 11 8.48 -9.17 -17.92
CA HIS A 11 7.38 -8.25 -18.17
C HIS A 11 7.54 -6.95 -17.37
N VAL A 12 7.90 -7.06 -16.08
CA VAL A 12 8.18 -5.89 -15.22
C VAL A 12 9.34 -5.05 -15.79
N LYS A 13 10.44 -5.69 -16.20
CA LYS A 13 11.57 -4.99 -16.85
C LYS A 13 11.14 -4.26 -18.12
N ASN A 14 10.31 -4.89 -18.95
CA ASN A 14 9.80 -4.29 -20.17
C ASN A 14 8.86 -3.10 -19.92
N ILE A 15 8.04 -3.15 -18.86
CA ILE A 15 7.21 -2.01 -18.45
C ILE A 15 8.13 -0.81 -18.13
N ALA A 16 9.19 -1.02 -17.35
CA ALA A 16 10.15 0.03 -17.01
C ALA A 16 10.85 0.59 -18.26
N GLN A 17 11.37 -0.28 -19.14
CA GLN A 17 11.99 0.11 -20.42
C GLN A 17 11.04 0.94 -21.29
N ALA A 18 9.78 0.52 -21.40
CA ALA A 18 8.77 1.23 -22.19
C ALA A 18 8.45 2.63 -21.62
N LEU A 19 8.43 2.77 -20.30
CA LEU A 19 8.25 4.06 -19.62
C LEU A 19 9.42 5.01 -19.90
N ILE A 20 10.67 4.54 -19.76
CA ILE A 20 11.88 5.32 -20.06
C ILE A 20 11.86 5.78 -21.53
N TYR A 21 11.55 4.86 -22.45
CA TYR A 21 11.49 5.16 -23.88
C TYR A 21 10.43 6.22 -24.18
N LYS A 22 9.21 6.08 -23.64
CA LYS A 22 8.14 7.06 -23.81
C LYS A 22 8.49 8.42 -23.18
N ALA A 23 9.13 8.43 -22.01
CA ALA A 23 9.58 9.65 -21.36
C ALA A 23 10.60 10.40 -22.24
N LYS A 24 11.59 9.69 -22.78
CA LYS A 24 12.57 10.26 -23.72
C LYS A 24 11.91 10.78 -24.99
N GLN A 25 10.93 10.07 -25.55
CA GLN A 25 10.20 10.51 -26.74
C GLN A 25 9.40 11.79 -26.51
N LYS A 26 8.76 11.96 -25.34
CA LYS A 26 8.01 13.17 -25.00
C LYS A 26 8.89 14.40 -24.79
N GLN A 27 10.17 14.21 -24.53
CA GLN A 27 11.16 15.28 -24.36
C GLN A 27 11.94 15.59 -25.65
N LYS A 28 11.53 15.06 -26.81
CA LYS A 28 12.12 15.40 -28.10
C LYS A 28 11.95 16.91 -28.35
N GLY A 29 13.05 17.64 -28.45
CA GLY A 29 13.07 19.11 -28.63
C GLY A 29 13.22 19.90 -27.32
N ALA A 30 13.28 19.25 -26.16
CA ALA A 30 13.60 19.92 -24.91
C ALA A 30 15.08 20.31 -24.85
N GLN A 31 15.36 21.49 -24.28
CA GLN A 31 16.72 22.01 -24.11
C GLN A 31 17.56 21.17 -23.14
N ARG A 32 16.89 20.47 -22.20
CA ARG A 32 17.49 19.48 -21.30
C ARG A 32 16.57 18.27 -21.16
N ILE A 33 17.14 17.09 -21.37
CA ILE A 33 16.46 15.81 -21.17
C ILE A 33 16.57 15.43 -19.69
N LEU A 34 15.44 15.12 -19.05
CA LEU A 34 15.37 14.63 -17.69
C LEU A 34 14.86 13.21 -17.74
N LEU A 35 15.80 12.26 -17.65
CA LEU A 35 15.46 10.84 -17.62
C LEU A 35 14.98 10.45 -16.22
N PRO A 36 13.98 9.57 -16.12
CA PRO A 36 13.58 9.00 -14.83
C PRO A 36 14.73 8.21 -14.20
N SER A 37 14.84 8.27 -12.87
CA SER A 37 15.67 7.32 -12.12
C SER A 37 14.97 5.96 -12.09
N VAL A 38 15.75 4.88 -12.19
CA VAL A 38 15.22 3.53 -12.24
C VAL A 38 16.01 2.63 -11.29
N GLU A 39 15.31 2.09 -10.31
CA GLU A 39 15.88 1.22 -9.27
C GLU A 39 15.29 -0.19 -9.36
N GLY A 40 16.10 -1.21 -9.05
CA GLY A 40 15.64 -2.61 -9.00
C GLY A 40 15.43 -3.31 -10.36
N GLN A 41 15.82 -2.67 -11.47
CA GLN A 41 15.64 -3.18 -12.82
C GLN A 41 16.32 -4.54 -13.06
N GLU A 42 17.47 -4.80 -12.43
CA GLU A 42 18.21 -6.04 -12.61
C GLU A 42 17.46 -7.27 -12.05
N GLY A 43 16.81 -7.11 -10.89
CA GLY A 43 16.02 -8.16 -10.24
C GLY A 43 14.65 -8.36 -10.89
N GLY A 44 14.02 -7.31 -11.40
CA GLY A 44 12.75 -7.38 -12.14
C GLY A 44 11.53 -7.82 -11.31
N LYS A 45 11.67 -8.03 -10.00
CA LYS A 45 10.53 -8.34 -9.10
C LYS A 45 9.82 -7.08 -8.63
N TRP A 46 10.60 -6.02 -8.43
CA TRP A 46 10.13 -4.71 -8.04
C TRP A 46 11.06 -3.69 -8.70
N VAL A 47 10.50 -2.88 -9.58
CA VAL A 47 11.18 -1.78 -10.24
C VAL A 47 10.49 -0.49 -9.87
N ILE A 48 11.28 0.49 -9.44
CA ILE A 48 10.80 1.84 -9.12
C ILE A 48 11.27 2.75 -10.24
N ILE A 49 10.34 3.50 -10.82
CA ILE A 49 10.63 4.52 -11.83
C ILE A 49 10.20 5.86 -11.26
N ASP A 50 11.17 6.73 -11.00
CA ASP A 50 10.95 8.07 -10.46
C ASP A 50 11.25 9.14 -11.51
N SER A 51 10.22 9.90 -11.90
CA SER A 51 10.33 11.03 -12.84
C SER A 51 10.25 12.41 -12.16
N GLY A 52 10.29 12.44 -10.83
CA GLY A 52 10.10 13.64 -10.00
C GLY A 52 8.64 14.03 -9.81
N THR A 53 7.84 14.03 -10.88
CA THR A 53 6.39 14.36 -10.79
C THR A 53 5.52 13.14 -10.54
N VAL A 54 5.92 11.99 -11.08
CA VAL A 54 5.20 10.72 -10.94
C VAL A 54 6.19 9.62 -10.60
N ILE A 55 5.85 8.85 -9.57
CA ILE A 55 6.57 7.64 -9.16
C ILE A 55 5.72 6.42 -9.54
N VAL A 56 6.31 5.52 -10.31
CA VAL A 56 5.69 4.26 -10.76
C VAL A 56 6.38 3.08 -10.08
N HIS A 57 5.58 2.27 -9.39
CA HIS A 57 6.01 1.00 -8.80
C HIS A 57 5.56 -0.14 -9.71
N ALA A 58 6.49 -0.75 -10.44
CA ALA A 58 6.22 -1.93 -11.25
C ALA A 58 6.61 -3.18 -10.46
N LEU A 59 5.62 -4.00 -10.11
CA LEU A 59 5.77 -5.17 -9.24
C LEU A 59 5.35 -6.44 -9.98
N ASP A 60 5.99 -7.55 -9.65
CA ASP A 60 5.44 -8.88 -9.96
C ASP A 60 4.17 -9.13 -9.12
N GLU A 61 3.26 -9.98 -9.60
CA GLU A 61 1.99 -10.32 -8.94
C GLU A 61 2.22 -10.74 -7.48
N LYS A 62 3.19 -11.62 -7.25
CA LYS A 62 3.56 -12.10 -5.90
C LYS A 62 4.08 -10.97 -5.01
N ALA A 63 4.87 -10.06 -5.58
CA ALA A 63 5.42 -8.94 -4.83
C ALA A 63 4.33 -7.92 -4.46
N ARG A 64 3.41 -7.60 -5.39
CA ARG A 64 2.29 -6.69 -5.10
C ARG A 64 1.37 -7.24 -4.01
N ALA A 65 1.05 -8.53 -4.06
CA ALA A 65 0.25 -9.18 -3.02
C ALA A 65 0.96 -9.20 -1.65
N TYR A 66 2.28 -9.43 -1.63
CA TYR A 66 3.06 -9.47 -0.39
C TYR A 66 3.20 -8.09 0.25
N TYR A 67 3.58 -7.07 -0.52
CA TYR A 67 3.81 -5.72 0.02
C TYR A 67 2.53 -4.92 0.22
N ASN A 68 1.46 -5.26 -0.50
CA ASN A 68 0.12 -4.64 -0.41
C ASN A 68 0.16 -3.10 -0.28
N LEU A 69 1.00 -2.44 -1.10
CA LEU A 69 1.25 -1.00 -1.00
C LEU A 69 -0.05 -0.19 -1.12
N GLU A 70 -1.04 -0.70 -1.86
CA GLU A 70 -2.35 -0.08 -2.01
C GLU A 70 -3.04 0.18 -0.65
N SER A 71 -2.90 -0.72 0.31
CA SER A 71 -3.50 -0.55 1.65
C SER A 71 -2.87 0.59 2.47
N LEU A 72 -1.59 0.90 2.22
CA LEU A 72 -0.88 1.96 2.95
C LEU A 72 -1.28 3.36 2.43
N TRP A 73 -1.58 3.43 1.14
CA TRP A 73 -1.81 4.69 0.42
C TRP A 73 -3.27 4.96 0.10
N THR A 74 -4.17 4.03 0.42
CA THR A 74 -5.61 4.21 0.27
C THR A 74 -6.25 4.29 1.65
N THR A 75 -7.16 5.25 1.86
CA THR A 75 -7.95 5.38 3.11
C THR A 75 -9.06 4.32 3.23
N GLU A 76 -9.13 3.38 2.30
CA GLU A 76 -10.02 2.23 2.38
C GLU A 76 -9.47 1.31 3.47
N THR A 77 -10.06 1.43 4.67
CA THR A 77 -9.96 0.50 5.78
C THR A 77 -9.87 -0.92 5.25
N SER A 78 -8.84 -1.68 5.65
CA SER A 78 -8.69 -3.05 5.18
C SER A 78 -10.00 -3.82 5.44
N PRO A 79 -10.46 -4.72 4.56
CA PRO A 79 -11.71 -5.45 4.77
C PRO A 79 -11.71 -6.34 6.02
N ASN A 80 -10.54 -6.49 6.68
CA ASN A 80 -10.35 -7.23 7.93
C ASN A 80 -10.05 -6.32 9.13
N GLU A 81 -10.10 -4.99 8.98
CA GLU A 81 -10.02 -4.10 10.13
C GLU A 81 -11.41 -4.05 10.76
N PRO A 82 -11.59 -4.52 12.01
CA PRO A 82 -12.87 -4.42 12.67
C PRO A 82 -13.29 -2.96 12.67
N SER A 83 -14.53 -2.71 12.25
CA SER A 83 -15.05 -1.35 12.17
C SER A 83 -14.81 -0.63 13.50
N SER A 84 -14.55 0.69 13.46
CA SER A 84 -14.31 1.44 14.70
C SER A 84 -15.49 1.33 15.69
N GLN A 85 -16.68 0.96 15.20
CA GLN A 85 -17.86 0.64 16.01
C GLN A 85 -17.77 -0.73 16.69
N GLU A 86 -17.30 -1.78 16.01
CA GLU A 86 -17.05 -3.10 16.62
C GLU A 86 -15.98 -3.04 17.69
N LEU A 87 -14.90 -2.30 17.45
CA LEU A 87 -13.86 -2.07 18.45
C LEU A 87 -14.45 -1.38 19.69
N LYS A 88 -15.22 -0.29 19.52
CA LYS A 88 -15.89 0.39 20.63
C LYS A 88 -16.84 -0.54 21.39
N ASN A 89 -17.62 -1.35 20.70
CA ASN A 89 -18.56 -2.29 21.31
C ASN A 89 -17.83 -3.42 22.08
N ALA A 90 -16.71 -3.92 21.55
CA ALA A 90 -15.86 -4.87 22.24
C ALA A 90 -15.26 -4.27 23.52
N PHE A 91 -14.75 -3.03 23.45
CA PHE A 91 -14.24 -2.30 24.62
C PHE A 91 -15.33 -2.04 25.69
N VAL A 92 -16.57 -1.76 25.28
CA VAL A 92 -17.72 -1.63 26.20
C VAL A 92 -18.04 -2.97 26.88
N LYS A 93 -18.00 -4.09 26.13
CA LYS A 93 -18.29 -5.43 26.65
C LYS A 93 -17.24 -5.93 27.66
N ILE A 94 -15.98 -5.49 27.52
CA ILE A 94 -14.87 -5.89 28.40
C ILE A 94 -14.89 -5.14 29.74
N ARG A 95 -15.67 -4.05 29.87
CA ARG A 95 -15.78 -3.32 31.14
C ARG A 95 -16.52 -4.20 32.16
N ARG A 96 -15.79 -4.71 33.16
CA ARG A 96 -16.34 -5.55 34.25
C ARG A 96 -17.59 -4.88 34.83
N LYS A 97 -18.73 -5.59 34.82
CA LYS A 97 -19.91 -5.20 35.62
C LYS A 97 -19.48 -5.15 37.08
N ASN A 98 -19.44 -3.95 37.64
CA ASN A 98 -19.11 -3.77 39.05
C ASN A 98 -20.31 -4.26 39.89
N ASN A 99 -20.24 -5.49 40.39
CA ASN A 99 -21.29 -6.12 41.22
C ASN A 99 -21.21 -5.63 42.70
N SER A 100 -20.97 -4.35 42.96
CA SER A 100 -20.77 -3.84 44.33
C SER A 100 -22.07 -3.54 45.10
N LYS A 101 -23.24 -4.00 44.64
CA LYS A 101 -24.49 -3.87 45.40
C LYS A 101 -25.08 -5.26 45.71
N LYS A 102 -24.35 -6.05 46.51
CA LYS A 102 -24.97 -7.12 47.29
C LYS A 102 -25.22 -6.53 48.67
N SER A 103 -26.47 -6.18 48.95
CA SER A 103 -26.90 -5.66 50.26
C SER A 103 -26.54 -6.67 51.35
N VAL A 104 -25.74 -6.25 52.32
CA VAL A 104 -25.50 -7.01 53.55
C VAL A 104 -26.83 -7.06 54.30
N GLN A 105 -27.48 -8.23 54.34
CA GLN A 105 -28.62 -8.45 55.21
C GLN A 105 -28.08 -8.63 56.64
N THR A 106 -28.30 -7.62 57.47
CA THR A 106 -28.17 -7.70 58.93
C THR A 106 -29.31 -8.55 59.48
N SER A 107 -28.99 -9.71 60.05
CA SER A 107 -29.89 -10.49 60.89
C SER A 107 -29.56 -10.26 62.36
N SER A 108 -30.63 -10.03 63.13
CA SER A 108 -30.73 -9.67 64.55
C SER A 108 -30.06 -10.60 65.54
#